data_AF-A0A7S3RP91-F1
#
_entry.id   AF-A0A7S3RP91-F1
#
_cell.length_a   1.000
_cell.length_b   1.000
_cell.length_c   1.000
_cell.angle_alpha   90.00
_cell.angle_beta   90.00
_cell.angle_gamma   90.00
#
_symmetry.space_group_name_H-M   'P 1'
#
loop_
_entity.id
_entity.type
_entity.pdbx_description
1 polymer ?
#
loop_
_entity_poly.entity_id
_entity_poly.type
_entity_poly.pdbx_seq_one_letter_code
_entity_poly.pdbx_strand_id
1 'polypeptide(L)'
;TADLQDYFCIALHLIGAVMMFVGYFVVEGLTVGWGPWSKGIVRKKLHETRMGIQVRKACLSAIFWTYSLFCIMQVALCFQFPFIPAEEYDQWGYVPNKGVHNIVLLDTAGWPVKMMKILSYGSEVICGLSLI
;
A
#
# COMPACT_ATOMS: atom_id res chain seq x y z
N THR A 1 21.14 9.71 -8.88
CA THR A 1 21.06 8.79 -7.74
C THR A 1 20.02 9.33 -6.78
N ALA A 2 18.80 8.82 -6.94
CA ALA A 2 17.63 9.11 -6.10
C ALA A 2 17.77 8.34 -4.77
N ASP A 3 18.82 8.64 -3.99
CA ASP A 3 19.53 7.54 -3.31
C ASP A 3 19.38 7.43 -1.79
N LEU A 4 18.70 8.34 -1.10
CA LEU A 4 18.47 8.15 0.34
C LEU A 4 17.17 8.75 0.84
N GLN A 5 16.84 9.97 0.41
CA GLN A 5 15.61 10.64 0.81
C GLN A 5 14.38 9.87 0.32
N ASP A 6 14.42 9.32 -0.89
CA ASP A 6 13.33 8.52 -1.44
C ASP A 6 13.16 7.19 -0.69
N TYR A 7 14.26 6.47 -0.43
CA TYR A 7 14.21 5.26 0.39
C TYR A 7 13.70 5.53 1.80
N PHE A 8 14.13 6.63 2.42
CA PHE A 8 13.64 7.03 3.73
C PHE A 8 12.15 7.37 3.71
N CYS A 9 11.69 8.13 2.71
CA CYS A 9 10.29 8.48 2.53
C CYS A 9 9.42 7.22 2.33
N ILE A 10 9.86 6.31 1.46
CA ILE A 10 9.19 5.02 1.22
C ILE A 10 9.16 4.20 2.51
N ALA A 11 10.28 4.08 3.23
CA ALA A 11 10.33 3.31 4.47
C ALA A 11 9.40 3.89 5.54
N LEU A 12 9.39 5.21 5.73
CA LEU A 12 8.52 5.88 6.69
C LEU A 12 7.04 5.70 6.32
N HIS A 13 6.72 5.82 5.03
CA HIS A 13 5.38 5.55 4.51
C HIS A 13 4.94 4.10 4.77
N LEU A 14 5.80 3.11 4.46
CA LEU A 14 5.50 1.70 4.69
C LEU A 14 5.31 1.38 6.17
N ILE A 15 6.12 1.96 7.07
CA ILE A 15 5.95 1.82 8.52
C ILE A 15 4.59 2.37 8.96
N GLY A 16 4.22 3.58 8.49
CA GLY A 16 2.93 4.18 8.77
C GLY A 16 1.76 3.31 8.27
N ALA A 17 1.87 2.79 7.04
CA ALA A 17 0.89 1.88 6.45
C ALA A 17 0.76 0.59 7.27
N VAL A 18 1.87 -0.03 7.70
CA VAL A 18 1.85 -1.23 8.56
C VAL A 18 1.15 -0.95 9.88
N MET A 19 1.52 0.14 10.56
CA MET A 19 0.92 0.50 11.86
C MET A 19 -0.59 0.68 11.75
N MET A 20 -1.06 1.34 10.69
CA MET A 20 -2.47 1.62 10.48
C MET A 20 -3.25 0.39 10.02
N PHE A 21 -2.84 -0.26 8.93
CA PHE A 21 -3.61 -1.34 8.32
C PHE A 21 -3.51 -2.65 9.10
N VAL A 22 -2.32 -3.07 9.49
CA VAL A 22 -2.12 -4.34 10.22
C VAL A 22 -2.65 -4.23 11.63
N GLY A 23 -2.38 -3.12 12.32
CA GLY A 23 -2.87 -2.86 13.67
C GLY A 23 -4.40 -2.90 13.74
N TYR A 24 -5.07 -2.16 12.86
CA TYR A 24 -6.53 -2.18 12.77
C TYR A 24 -7.04 -3.59 12.43
N PHE A 25 -6.50 -4.22 11.39
CA PHE A 25 -6.95 -5.54 10.93
C PHE A 25 -6.88 -6.61 12.03
N VAL A 26 -5.81 -6.64 12.82
CA VAL A 26 -5.66 -7.60 13.92
C VAL A 26 -6.67 -7.34 15.03
N VAL A 27 -6.77 -6.10 15.51
CA VAL A 27 -7.70 -5.74 16.61
C VAL A 27 -9.15 -5.97 16.19
N GLU A 28 -9.51 -5.53 15.00
CA GLU A 28 -10.86 -5.63 14.46
C GLU A 28 -11.21 -7.08 14.08
N GLY A 29 -10.27 -7.81 13.48
CA GLY A 29 -10.40 -9.24 13.17
C GLY A 29 -10.63 -10.10 14.42
N LEU A 30 -9.92 -9.78 15.52
CA LEU A 30 -10.11 -10.37 16.84
C LEU A 30 -11.42 -9.95 17.51
N THR A 31 -11.96 -8.78 17.21
CA THR A 31 -13.22 -8.28 17.78
C THR A 31 -14.42 -8.91 17.08
N VAL A 32 -14.35 -9.06 15.76
CA VAL A 32 -15.46 -9.50 14.90
C VAL A 32 -15.42 -11.01 14.62
N GLY A 33 -14.30 -11.67 14.90
CA GLY A 33 -14.13 -13.12 14.70
C GLY A 33 -14.04 -13.44 13.22
N TRP A 34 -13.12 -12.76 12.55
CA TRP A 34 -12.84 -12.92 11.14
C TRP A 34 -11.89 -14.11 10.92
N GLY A 35 -12.20 -14.97 9.94
CA GLY A 35 -11.37 -16.12 9.54
C GLY A 35 -10.88 -17.01 10.71
N PRO A 36 -9.55 -17.07 10.97
CA PRO A 36 -8.97 -17.94 11.99
C PRO A 36 -9.43 -17.63 13.43
N TRP A 37 -9.90 -16.41 13.69
CA TRP A 37 -10.41 -16.00 15.01
C TRP A 37 -11.89 -16.30 15.22
N SER A 38 -12.54 -16.96 14.27
CA SER A 38 -13.98 -17.27 14.31
C SER A 38 -14.42 -18.13 15.51
N LYS A 39 -13.50 -18.90 16.12
CA LYS A 39 -13.78 -19.84 17.22
C LYS A 39 -13.50 -19.28 18.62
N GLY A 40 -12.79 -18.15 18.74
CA GLY A 40 -12.29 -17.65 20.03
C GLY A 40 -13.20 -16.66 20.76
N ILE A 41 -14.26 -16.15 20.12
CA ILE A 41 -14.99 -14.99 20.64
C ILE A 41 -16.28 -15.42 21.33
N VAL A 42 -16.32 -15.14 22.64
CA VAL A 42 -17.56 -15.18 23.44
C VAL A 42 -18.44 -14.01 23.00
N ARG A 43 -19.42 -14.27 22.12
CA ARG A 43 -20.37 -13.30 21.53
C ARG A 43 -21.20 -12.47 22.51
N LYS A 44 -20.99 -12.59 23.82
CA LYS A 44 -21.86 -12.03 24.87
C LYS A 44 -21.86 -10.50 24.94
N LYS A 45 -21.00 -9.78 24.21
CA LYS A 45 -20.89 -8.31 24.28
C LYS A 45 -21.19 -7.53 22.98
N LEU A 46 -21.45 -8.18 21.84
CA LEU A 46 -21.80 -7.44 20.61
C LEU A 46 -23.30 -7.15 20.58
N HIS A 47 -23.70 -5.96 21.03
CA HIS A 47 -25.04 -5.42 20.79
C HIS A 47 -25.10 -4.80 19.39
N GLU A 48 -24.63 -5.53 18.38
CA GLU A 48 -24.59 -5.06 16.99
C GLU A 48 -25.54 -5.88 16.12
N THR A 49 -26.08 -5.22 15.09
CA THR A 49 -26.92 -5.88 14.10
C THR A 49 -26.10 -6.89 13.29
N ARG A 50 -26.74 -7.99 12.89
CA ARG A 50 -26.11 -9.01 12.03
C ARG A 50 -25.52 -8.41 10.75
N MET A 51 -26.18 -7.40 10.20
CA MET A 51 -25.74 -6.69 9.00
C MET A 51 -24.45 -5.90 9.26
N GLY A 52 -24.34 -5.18 10.38
CA GLY A 52 -23.12 -4.45 10.75
C GLY A 52 -21.90 -5.37 10.86
N ILE A 53 -22.06 -6.52 11.51
CA ILE A 53 -21.01 -7.53 11.62
C ILE A 53 -20.58 -8.06 10.24
N GLN A 54 -21.52 -8.29 9.32
CA GLN A 54 -21.20 -8.77 7.97
C GLN A 54 -20.43 -7.72 7.16
N VAL A 55 -20.82 -6.45 7.23
CA VAL A 55 -20.11 -5.34 6.57
C VAL A 55 -18.69 -5.23 7.10
N ARG A 56 -18.51 -5.23 8.43
CA ARG A 56 -17.17 -5.21 9.05
C ARG A 56 -16.28 -6.36 8.58
N LYS A 57 -16.85 -7.57 8.46
CA LYS A 57 -16.12 -8.73 7.89
C LYS A 57 -15.76 -8.55 6.42
N ALA A 58 -16.64 -7.94 5.62
CA ALA A 58 -16.38 -7.65 4.22
C ALA A 58 -15.26 -6.60 4.09
N CYS A 59 -15.29 -5.53 4.90
CA CYS A 59 -14.24 -4.52 4.95
C CYS A 59 -12.89 -5.13 5.36
N LEU A 60 -12.86 -6.01 6.38
CA LEU A 60 -11.65 -6.73 6.75
C LEU A 60 -11.09 -7.60 5.62
N SER A 61 -11.96 -8.31 4.90
CA SER A 61 -11.53 -9.08 3.73
C SER A 61 -10.99 -8.16 2.63
N ALA A 62 -11.61 -7.01 2.40
CA ALA A 62 -11.14 -6.02 1.43
C ALA A 62 -9.74 -5.51 1.81
N ILE A 63 -9.54 -5.08 3.08
CA ILE A 63 -8.23 -4.68 3.63
C ILE A 63 -7.19 -5.78 3.39
N PHE A 64 -7.50 -7.03 3.74
CA PHE A 64 -6.55 -8.13 3.58
C PHE A 64 -6.08 -8.28 2.14
N TRP A 65 -7.00 -8.29 1.17
CA TRP A 65 -6.67 -8.47 -0.24
C TRP A 65 -5.97 -7.24 -0.83
N THR A 66 -6.48 -6.04 -0.58
CA THR A 66 -5.92 -4.81 -1.17
C THR A 66 -4.58 -4.44 -0.55
N TYR A 67 -4.39 -4.65 0.76
CA TYR A 67 -3.10 -4.46 1.40
C TYR A 67 -2.07 -5.49 0.94
N SER A 68 -2.47 -6.76 0.77
CA SER A 68 -1.57 -7.78 0.20
C SER A 68 -1.13 -7.42 -1.21
N LEU A 69 -2.06 -6.95 -2.05
CA LEU A 69 -1.76 -6.45 -3.39
C LEU A 69 -0.79 -5.26 -3.33
N PHE A 70 -1.06 -4.27 -2.47
CA PHE A 70 -0.18 -3.14 -2.25
C PHE A 70 1.25 -3.59 -1.89
N CYS A 71 1.41 -4.48 -0.91
CA CYS A 71 2.73 -4.98 -0.51
C CYS A 71 3.46 -5.68 -1.66
N ILE A 72 2.77 -6.54 -2.43
CA ILE A 72 3.35 -7.22 -3.59
C ILE A 72 3.81 -6.19 -4.64
N MET A 73 2.99 -5.19 -4.92
CA MET A 73 3.30 -4.14 -5.89
C MET A 73 4.45 -3.25 -5.42
N GLN A 74 4.54 -2.92 -4.14
CA GLN A 74 5.66 -2.15 -3.59
C GLN A 74 6.97 -2.92 -3.71
N VAL A 75 6.97 -4.22 -3.34
CA VAL A 75 8.14 -5.09 -3.52
C VAL A 75 8.53 -5.17 -5.00
N ALA A 76 7.55 -5.38 -5.89
CA ALA A 76 7.75 -5.40 -7.33
C ALA A 76 8.37 -4.10 -7.86
N LEU A 77 7.91 -2.93 -7.39
CA LEU A 77 8.43 -1.62 -7.79
C LEU A 77 9.82 -1.31 -7.22
N CYS A 78 10.24 -1.98 -6.15
CA CYS A 78 11.61 -1.90 -5.64
C CYS A 78 12.64 -2.61 -6.54
N PHE A 79 12.20 -3.55 -7.39
CA PHE A 79 13.08 -4.28 -8.29
C PHE A 79 12.92 -3.80 -9.74
N GLN A 80 14.05 -3.63 -10.43
CA GLN A 80 14.03 -3.47 -11.88
C GLN A 80 13.78 -4.85 -12.51
N PHE A 81 12.70 -4.94 -13.28
CA PHE A 81 12.34 -6.17 -13.96
C PHE A 81 13.26 -6.36 -15.17
N PRO A 82 13.89 -7.53 -15.35
CA PRO A 82 14.86 -7.76 -16.42
C PRO A 82 14.25 -7.67 -17.83
N PHE A 83 12.91 -7.74 -17.93
CA PHE A 83 12.14 -7.65 -19.17
C PHE A 83 11.54 -6.27 -19.44
N ILE A 84 11.74 -5.30 -18.53
CA ILE A 84 11.31 -3.91 -18.73
C ILE A 84 12.59 -3.09 -19.02
N PRO A 85 12.71 -2.45 -20.20
CA PRO A 85 13.83 -1.58 -20.51
C PRO A 85 14.03 -0.50 -19.44
N ALA A 86 15.28 -0.16 -19.12
CA ALA A 86 15.60 0.86 -18.12
C ALA A 86 14.97 2.23 -18.46
N GLU A 87 14.76 2.51 -19.74
CA GLU A 87 14.13 3.72 -20.29
C GLU A 87 12.65 3.85 -19.89
N GLU A 88 11.96 2.75 -19.60
CA GLU A 88 10.56 2.73 -19.17
C GLU A 88 10.38 3.12 -17.69
N TYR A 89 11.48 3.23 -16.94
CA TYR A 89 11.48 3.72 -15.56
C TYR A 89 11.67 5.24 -15.51
N ASP A 90 11.36 5.84 -14.36
CA ASP A 90 11.56 7.28 -14.16
C ASP A 90 13.04 7.66 -14.39
N GLN A 91 13.27 8.60 -15.30
CA GLN A 91 14.60 9.09 -15.60
C GLN A 91 14.88 10.33 -14.77
N TRP A 92 15.82 10.24 -13.83
CA TRP A 92 16.25 11.35 -13.00
C TRP A 92 17.60 11.88 -13.46
N GLY A 93 17.76 13.20 -13.52
CA GLY A 93 19.03 13.79 -13.90
C GLY A 93 19.17 15.25 -13.48
N TYR A 94 20.31 15.84 -13.84
CA TYR A 94 20.63 17.22 -13.50
C TYR A 94 20.25 18.16 -14.65
N VAL A 95 19.51 19.22 -14.34
CA VAL A 95 19.32 20.32 -15.28
C VAL A 95 20.36 21.39 -14.98
N PRO A 96 21.24 21.76 -15.94
CA PRO A 96 22.25 22.78 -15.73
C PRO A 96 21.57 24.15 -15.68
N ASN A 97 21.23 24.62 -14.48
CA ASN A 97 20.72 25.97 -14.28
C ASN A 97 21.61 26.73 -13.29
N LYS A 98 22.35 27.71 -13.81
CA LYS A 98 23.02 28.80 -13.08
C LYS A 98 23.67 28.42 -11.73
N GLY A 99 24.48 27.36 -11.71
CA GLY A 99 25.32 27.02 -10.55
C GLY A 99 24.64 26.20 -9.45
N VAL A 100 23.39 25.75 -9.63
CA VAL A 100 22.72 24.84 -8.70
C VAL A 100 22.40 23.54 -9.41
N HIS A 101 23.05 22.45 -8.99
CA HIS A 101 22.78 21.09 -9.47
C HIS A 101 21.56 20.50 -8.77
N ASN A 102 20.36 20.87 -9.22
CA ASN A 102 19.13 20.23 -8.76
C ASN A 102 18.88 18.95 -9.58
N ILE A 103 18.66 17.83 -8.88
CA ILE A 103 18.15 16.60 -9.49
C ILE A 103 16.66 16.83 -9.77
N VAL A 104 16.24 16.62 -11.00
CA VAL A 104 14.84 16.70 -11.42
C VAL A 104 14.45 15.46 -12.21
N LEU A 105 13.15 15.18 -12.23
CA LEU A 105 12.58 14.17 -13.10
C LEU A 105 12.64 14.67 -14.54
N LEU A 106 13.43 13.99 -15.37
CA LEU A 106 13.61 14.31 -16.80
C LEU A 106 12.51 13.69 -17.64
N ASP A 107 12.17 12.43 -17.35
CA ASP A 107 11.10 11.72 -18.02
C ASP A 107 10.34 10.83 -17.03
N THR A 108 9.03 10.75 -17.22
CA THR A 108 8.17 9.90 -16.41
C THR A 108 8.19 8.48 -16.92
N ALA A 109 8.08 7.52 -16.02
CA ALA A 109 7.95 6.12 -16.38
C ALA A 109 6.90 5.88 -17.48
N GLY A 110 7.24 4.98 -18.40
CA GLY A 110 6.36 4.57 -19.48
C GLY A 110 5.18 3.73 -18.98
N TRP A 111 4.29 3.38 -19.89
CA TRP A 111 2.95 2.88 -19.54
C TRP A 111 2.95 1.64 -18.62
N PRO A 112 3.80 0.62 -18.81
CA PRO A 112 3.80 -0.57 -17.96
C PRO A 112 4.11 -0.25 -16.49
N VAL A 113 5.20 0.48 -16.23
CA VAL A 113 5.62 0.87 -14.87
C VAL A 113 4.62 1.87 -14.26
N LYS A 114 4.07 2.77 -15.08
CA LYS A 114 3.04 3.73 -14.66
C LYS A 114 1.75 3.03 -14.22
N MET A 115 1.31 2.01 -14.96
CA MET A 115 0.16 1.19 -14.56
C MET A 115 0.41 0.47 -13.24
N MET A 116 1.60 -0.07 -13.01
CA MET A 116 1.95 -0.71 -11.74
C MET A 116 1.85 0.28 -10.56
N LYS A 117 2.36 1.51 -10.74
CA LYS A 117 2.25 2.57 -9.73
C LYS A 117 0.79 2.95 -9.45
N ILE A 118 -0.02 3.10 -10.51
CA ILE A 118 -1.45 3.43 -10.39
C ILE A 118 -2.20 2.32 -9.66
N LEU A 119 -1.92 1.04 -9.97
CA LEU A 119 -2.53 -0.09 -9.28
C LEU A 119 -2.11 -0.16 -7.80
N SER A 120 -0.83 0.08 -7.50
CA SER A 120 -0.33 0.17 -6.13
C SER A 120 -1.11 1.25 -5.35
N TYR A 121 -1.14 2.48 -5.89
CA TYR A 121 -1.87 3.58 -5.26
C TYR A 121 -3.38 3.30 -5.11
N GLY A 122 -4.01 2.75 -6.14
CA GLY A 122 -5.43 2.38 -6.09
C GLY A 122 -5.72 1.34 -5.00
N SER A 123 -4.85 0.35 -4.83
CA SER A 123 -5.00 -0.66 -3.77
C SER A 123 -4.86 -0.05 -2.37
N GLU A 124 -3.95 0.90 -2.19
CA GLU A 124 -3.80 1.66 -0.94
C GLU A 124 -5.05 2.48 -0.60
N VAL A 125 -5.59 3.21 -1.58
CA VAL A 125 -6.81 4.02 -1.41
C VAL A 125 -8.00 3.15 -1.01
N ILE A 126 -8.21 2.02 -1.68
CA ILE A 126 -9.31 1.09 -1.33
C ILE A 126 -9.10 0.52 0.08
N CYS A 127 -7.85 0.21 0.45
CA CYS A 127 -7.50 -0.21 1.81
C CYS A 127 -7.86 0.86 2.84
N GLY A 128 -7.49 2.13 2.58
CA GLY A 128 -7.84 3.28 3.42
C GLY A 128 -9.35 3.49 3.56
N LEU A 129 -10.11 3.39 2.46
CA LEU A 129 -11.57 3.50 2.49
C LEU A 129 -12.23 2.36 3.27
N SER A 130 -11.62 1.17 3.29
CA SER A 130 -12.16 0.01 4.01
C SER A 130 -11.91 0.08 5.53
N LEU A 131 -11.11 1.05 6.01
CA LEU A 131 -10.90 1.32 7.43
C LEU A 131 -11.99 2.22 8.05
N ILE A 132 -12.70 3.00 7.21
CA ILE A 132 -13.69 4.02 7.62
C ILE A 132 -15.07 3.36 7.70
#